data_AF-A0A9C9G7R2-F1
#
_entry.id   AF-A0A9C9G7R2-F1
#
_cell.length_a   1.000
_cell.length_b   1.000
_cell.length_c   1.000
_cell.angle_alpha   90.00
_cell.angle_beta   90.00
_cell.angle_gamma   90.00
#
_symmetry.space_group_name_H-M   'P 1'
#
loop_
_entity.id
_entity.type
_entity.pdbx_description
1 polymer ?
#
loop_
_entity_poly.entity_id
_entity_poly.type
_entity_poly.pdbx_seq_one_letter_code
_entity_poly.pdbx_strand_id
1 'polypeptide(L)'
;MTRCKVHNRDNLMQKNKPGKITLWLISLIAILVSACDTTGNKNQVAADIKPAAKQLPAKQPPYAPVDVDMELKQVSEHVYYVRGKAGIATDNAGFISNAIAIITDDGVVLFDALGTPSLAYLFYQKLREVTDQPIRKLILSHYHADHIYGIQVFKDMGAEIVAPAGTEVYLGSDAAAGRLEERRFSLEPWVNEQTRLVSPDRYISETTKFEIGGVRFTLNYLGAAHSDGDMTLYVEPDRVLLSGDIIFEGRVPYLGDANTRQWLATLEAMETSSLAALIPGHGPAADNPNRALKATSHYLAFVRGKMYDAVENMDDFNEVYDNIDWSEFEQLPAFEAANRRNAYQVYLSIEDEFLKQE
;
A
#
# COMPACT_ATOMS: atom_id res chain seq x y z
N MET A 1 -19.62 27.50 -53.68
CA MET A 1 -19.33 27.14 -55.10
C MET A 1 -17.88 26.69 -55.20
N THR A 2 -17.57 25.78 -56.14
CA THR A 2 -16.29 25.52 -56.85
C THR A 2 -15.00 26.19 -56.30
N ARG A 3 -13.87 25.49 -56.10
CA ARG A 3 -13.25 24.47 -56.98
C ARG A 3 -12.47 23.36 -56.23
N CYS A 4 -12.19 22.28 -56.96
CA CYS A 4 -11.30 21.19 -56.56
C CYS A 4 -10.10 21.05 -57.54
N LYS A 5 -8.93 20.71 -57.01
CA LYS A 5 -7.75 20.07 -57.64
C LYS A 5 -7.06 19.33 -56.48
N VAL A 6 -6.78 18.02 -56.48
CA VAL A 6 -6.34 17.07 -57.51
C VAL A 6 -4.92 17.34 -58.00
N HIS A 7 -3.99 16.57 -57.45
CA HIS A 7 -2.83 16.02 -58.15
C HIS A 7 -2.85 14.50 -57.96
N ASN A 8 -2.44 13.76 -58.99
CA ASN A 8 -2.44 12.30 -59.03
C ASN A 8 -1.50 11.86 -60.16
N ARG A 9 -0.99 10.62 -60.08
CA ARG A 9 -0.27 9.87 -61.13
C ARG A 9 1.18 10.33 -61.39
N ASP A 10 2.15 9.43 -61.67
CA ASP A 10 2.14 7.95 -61.57
C ASP A 10 3.57 7.37 -61.61
N ASN A 11 3.65 6.03 -61.55
CA ASN A 11 4.74 5.13 -61.99
C ASN A 11 5.86 4.80 -60.97
N LEU A 12 5.99 3.55 -60.45
CA LEU A 12 6.25 2.21 -61.05
C LEU A 12 7.77 1.87 -61.00
N MET A 13 8.29 0.65 -60.72
CA MET A 13 7.72 -0.71 -60.64
C MET A 13 8.26 -1.51 -59.42
N GLN A 14 7.43 -2.26 -58.69
CA GLN A 14 7.24 -3.74 -58.75
C GLN A 14 8.46 -4.69 -58.67
N LYS A 15 8.42 -5.62 -57.69
CA LYS A 15 8.19 -7.09 -57.85
C LYS A 15 7.96 -7.70 -56.45
N ASN A 16 6.83 -8.34 -56.12
CA ASN A 16 6.28 -9.67 -56.52
C ASN A 16 6.86 -10.86 -55.71
N LYS A 17 6.10 -11.88 -55.21
CA LYS A 17 4.63 -12.11 -55.02
C LYS A 17 4.39 -13.36 -54.07
N PRO A 18 3.18 -13.97 -53.84
CA PRO A 18 2.81 -14.48 -52.50
C PRO A 18 2.08 -15.88 -52.42
N GLY A 19 1.56 -16.24 -51.23
CA GLY A 19 0.39 -17.14 -51.02
C GLY A 19 0.69 -18.61 -50.68
N LYS A 20 -0.29 -19.49 -50.39
CA LYS A 20 -1.68 -19.32 -49.88
C LYS A 20 -2.28 -20.68 -49.43
N ILE A 21 -2.96 -20.73 -48.28
CA ILE A 21 -4.07 -21.64 -47.82
C ILE A 21 -4.20 -23.07 -48.43
N THR A 22 -4.25 -24.12 -47.59
CA THR A 22 -5.14 -25.29 -47.78
C THR A 22 -5.49 -25.96 -46.43
N LEU A 23 -6.59 -26.73 -46.37
CA LEU A 23 -7.16 -27.42 -45.20
C LEU A 23 -7.43 -28.90 -45.54
N TRP A 24 -7.18 -29.85 -44.62
CA TRP A 24 -7.63 -31.26 -44.74
C TRP A 24 -7.91 -31.91 -43.36
N LEU A 25 -8.92 -32.79 -43.32
CA LEU A 25 -9.13 -33.81 -42.28
C LEU A 25 -8.51 -35.15 -42.75
N ILE A 26 -8.33 -36.14 -41.85
CA ILE A 26 -8.96 -37.49 -41.93
C ILE A 26 -8.35 -38.53 -40.94
N SER A 27 -9.25 -39.29 -40.31
CA SER A 27 -9.13 -40.63 -39.67
C SER A 27 -8.26 -40.92 -38.44
N LEU A 28 -8.87 -41.76 -37.59
CA LEU A 28 -8.26 -42.59 -36.55
C LEU A 28 -7.39 -43.71 -37.15
N ILE A 29 -6.40 -44.19 -36.38
CA ILE A 29 -6.17 -45.63 -36.21
C ILE A 29 -6.00 -45.91 -34.72
N ALA A 30 -6.65 -46.96 -34.22
CA ALA A 30 -6.40 -47.55 -32.91
C ALA A 30 -5.96 -49.01 -33.10
N ILE A 31 -4.94 -49.45 -32.37
CA ILE A 31 -4.51 -50.85 -32.34
C ILE A 31 -4.37 -51.30 -30.88
N LEU A 32 -5.23 -52.24 -30.48
CA LEU A 32 -5.09 -53.07 -29.29
C LEU A 32 -4.37 -54.36 -29.69
N VAL A 33 -3.43 -54.83 -28.86
CA VAL A 33 -2.85 -56.17 -28.95
C VAL A 33 -2.90 -56.83 -27.57
N SER A 34 -3.43 -58.04 -27.53
CA SER A 34 -3.49 -58.95 -26.37
C SER A 34 -2.32 -59.97 -26.47
N ALA A 35 -1.99 -60.85 -25.53
CA ALA A 35 -2.71 -61.38 -24.37
C ALA A 35 -1.74 -61.97 -23.30
N CYS A 36 -2.28 -62.83 -22.43
CA CYS A 36 -1.65 -63.70 -21.42
C CYS A 36 -0.49 -64.61 -21.96
N ASP A 37 0.30 -65.32 -21.15
CA ASP A 37 0.20 -65.66 -19.71
C ASP A 37 1.61 -65.58 -19.01
N THR A 38 2.12 -66.36 -18.04
CA THR A 38 1.73 -67.64 -17.39
C THR A 38 2.17 -67.77 -15.92
N THR A 39 1.58 -68.76 -15.22
CA THR A 39 1.81 -69.20 -13.82
C THR A 39 3.27 -69.48 -13.41
N GLY A 40 3.68 -69.17 -12.15
CA GLY A 40 5.11 -69.27 -11.77
C GLY A 40 5.61 -69.52 -10.31
N ASN A 41 4.78 -69.64 -9.26
CA ASN A 41 5.13 -70.23 -7.93
C ASN A 41 6.03 -69.44 -6.90
N LYS A 42 5.58 -69.44 -5.63
CA LYS A 42 6.30 -69.27 -4.32
C LYS A 42 6.95 -67.94 -3.85
N ASN A 43 6.51 -67.57 -2.64
CA ASN A 43 7.24 -66.94 -1.53
C ASN A 43 8.04 -65.65 -1.79
N GLN A 44 7.37 -64.50 -1.64
CA GLN A 44 7.97 -63.32 -1.02
C GLN A 44 7.11 -62.84 0.15
N VAL A 45 7.75 -62.17 1.12
CA VAL A 45 7.14 -61.76 2.38
C VAL A 45 6.16 -60.62 2.15
N ALA A 46 4.98 -60.68 2.77
CA ALA A 46 4.05 -59.56 2.82
C ALA A 46 4.66 -58.44 3.71
N ALA A 47 5.38 -57.51 3.09
CA ALA A 47 5.72 -56.26 3.72
C ALA A 47 4.49 -55.33 3.70
N ASP A 48 4.14 -54.75 4.85
CA ASP A 48 3.10 -53.72 4.95
C ASP A 48 3.56 -52.41 4.30
N ILE A 49 3.51 -52.37 2.96
CA ILE A 49 3.58 -51.14 2.19
C ILE A 49 2.27 -50.38 2.44
N LYS A 50 2.24 -49.62 3.54
CA LYS A 50 1.28 -48.52 3.70
C LYS A 50 1.31 -47.71 2.40
N PRO A 51 0.16 -47.44 1.75
CA PRO A 51 0.16 -46.63 0.55
C PRO A 51 0.76 -45.27 0.90
N ALA A 52 1.85 -44.91 0.22
CA ALA A 52 2.46 -43.60 0.38
C ALA A 52 1.36 -42.55 0.13
N ALA A 53 1.07 -41.73 1.14
CA ALA A 53 0.03 -40.73 1.04
C ALA A 53 0.36 -39.86 -0.17
N LYS A 54 -0.53 -39.83 -1.17
CA LYS A 54 -0.40 -38.90 -2.29
C LYS A 54 -0.40 -37.51 -1.69
N GLN A 55 0.77 -36.88 -1.65
CA GLN A 55 0.86 -35.45 -1.43
C GLN A 55 0.03 -34.81 -2.53
N LEU A 56 -1.13 -34.27 -2.15
CA LEU A 56 -1.87 -33.35 -2.98
C LEU A 56 -0.90 -32.22 -3.33
N PRO A 57 -0.82 -31.78 -4.59
CA PRO A 57 0.07 -30.67 -4.94
C PRO A 57 -0.27 -29.49 -4.03
N ALA A 58 0.77 -28.91 -3.41
CA ALA A 58 0.59 -27.79 -2.50
C ALA A 58 -0.25 -26.72 -3.20
N LYS A 59 -1.39 -26.37 -2.61
CA LYS A 59 -2.31 -25.37 -3.17
C LYS A 59 -1.49 -24.10 -3.37
N GLN A 60 -1.42 -23.60 -4.61
CA GLN A 60 -0.61 -22.42 -4.92
C GLN A 60 -1.00 -21.27 -3.96
N PRO A 61 -0.03 -20.46 -3.50
CA PRO A 61 -0.34 -19.31 -2.67
C PRO A 61 -1.37 -18.42 -3.39
N PRO A 62 -2.35 -17.85 -2.69
CA PRO A 62 -3.46 -17.11 -3.32
C PRO A 62 -3.05 -15.80 -3.98
N TYR A 63 -1.78 -15.40 -3.85
CA TYR A 63 -1.21 -14.16 -4.38
C TYR A 63 0.17 -14.43 -5.00
N ALA A 64 0.65 -13.51 -5.84
CA ALA A 64 1.96 -13.63 -6.47
C ALA A 64 3.09 -13.59 -5.43
N PRO A 65 4.19 -14.33 -5.62
CA PRO A 65 5.33 -14.27 -4.72
C PRO A 65 5.98 -12.89 -4.75
N VAL A 66 6.36 -12.40 -3.58
CA VAL A 66 7.18 -11.19 -3.38
C VAL A 66 8.55 -11.63 -2.88
N ASP A 67 9.61 -11.04 -3.44
CA ASP A 67 11.01 -11.30 -3.11
C ASP A 67 11.65 -10.20 -2.24
N VAL A 68 10.87 -9.18 -1.85
CA VAL A 68 11.32 -8.15 -0.92
C VAL A 68 11.69 -8.74 0.44
N ASP A 69 12.83 -8.30 0.95
CA ASP A 69 13.29 -8.58 2.31
C ASP A 69 12.34 -7.94 3.34
N MET A 70 11.49 -8.76 3.95
CA MET A 70 10.49 -8.37 4.95
C MET A 70 10.80 -9.01 6.31
N GLU A 71 11.48 -8.25 7.18
CA GLU A 71 11.72 -8.58 8.58
C GLU A 71 10.52 -8.16 9.45
N LEU A 72 9.99 -9.06 10.27
CA LEU A 72 8.99 -8.76 11.31
C LEU A 72 9.73 -8.46 12.62
N LYS A 73 9.91 -7.18 12.94
CA LYS A 73 10.64 -6.73 14.12
C LYS A 73 9.71 -6.46 15.29
N GLN A 74 9.98 -7.10 16.44
CA GLN A 74 9.36 -6.74 17.71
C GLN A 74 9.89 -5.38 18.21
N VAL A 75 8.99 -4.54 18.73
CA VAL A 75 9.27 -3.17 19.24
C VAL A 75 8.98 -3.07 20.74
N SER A 76 7.95 -3.78 21.21
CA SER A 76 7.55 -3.86 22.62
C SER A 76 6.98 -5.25 22.94
N GLU A 77 6.37 -5.43 24.11
CA GLU A 77 5.78 -6.71 24.53
C GLU A 77 4.75 -7.21 23.50
N HIS A 78 3.80 -6.36 23.11
CA HIS A 78 2.71 -6.72 22.21
C HIS A 78 2.95 -6.32 20.74
N VAL A 79 3.79 -5.31 20.47
CA VAL A 79 3.87 -4.65 19.15
C VAL A 79 5.04 -5.16 18.30
N TYR A 80 4.72 -5.58 17.08
CA TYR A 80 5.62 -6.00 16.02
C TYR A 80 5.33 -5.20 14.74
N TYR A 81 6.33 -4.88 13.92
CA TYR A 81 6.11 -4.25 12.62
C TYR A 81 7.03 -4.79 11.53
N VAL A 82 6.57 -4.68 10.28
CA VAL A 82 7.42 -4.79 9.09
C VAL A 82 7.73 -3.39 8.56
N ARG A 83 8.99 -3.16 8.19
CA ARG A 83 9.47 -1.84 7.74
C ARG A 83 9.50 -1.74 6.20
N GLY A 84 8.73 -0.80 5.66
CA GLY A 84 8.77 -0.45 4.24
C GLY A 84 10.11 0.11 3.78
N LYS A 85 10.46 -0.15 2.52
CA LYS A 85 11.71 0.32 1.91
C LYS A 85 11.55 1.79 1.49
N ALA A 86 12.55 2.61 1.79
CA ALA A 86 12.51 4.03 1.43
C ALA A 86 12.71 4.19 -0.09
N GLY A 87 11.77 4.85 -0.77
CA GLY A 87 11.79 5.02 -2.22
C GLY A 87 10.38 5.08 -2.83
N ILE A 88 10.24 4.53 -4.03
CA ILE A 88 8.98 4.44 -4.79
C ILE A 88 8.44 3.00 -4.84
N ALA A 89 7.13 2.89 -5.07
CA ALA A 89 6.39 1.62 -4.98
C ALA A 89 6.82 0.57 -6.01
N THR A 90 7.12 0.97 -7.25
CA THR A 90 7.49 0.11 -8.38
C THR A 90 8.69 -0.78 -8.07
N ASP A 91 9.68 -0.20 -7.39
CA ASP A 91 11.00 -0.80 -7.19
C ASP A 91 11.00 -1.85 -6.06
N ASN A 92 9.90 -1.92 -5.30
CA ASN A 92 9.77 -2.69 -4.07
C ASN A 92 8.44 -3.46 -4.01
N ALA A 93 7.82 -3.79 -5.15
CA ALA A 93 6.53 -4.50 -5.21
C ALA A 93 5.38 -3.84 -4.39
N GLY A 94 5.43 -2.52 -4.20
CA GLY A 94 4.53 -1.74 -3.35
C GLY A 94 4.97 -1.54 -1.89
N PHE A 95 6.10 -2.11 -1.46
CA PHE A 95 6.54 -2.15 -0.06
C PHE A 95 7.29 -0.88 0.36
N ILE A 96 6.59 0.25 0.35
CA ILE A 96 7.11 1.54 0.84
C ILE A 96 6.61 1.89 2.24
N SER A 97 5.39 1.48 2.57
CA SER A 97 4.72 1.63 3.86
C SER A 97 5.13 0.55 4.87
N ASN A 98 4.89 0.85 6.14
CA ASN A 98 4.95 -0.09 7.25
C ASN A 98 3.60 -0.79 7.45
N ALA A 99 3.60 -1.95 8.09
CA ALA A 99 2.40 -2.52 8.70
C ALA A 99 2.73 -3.12 10.06
N ILE A 100 1.80 -3.01 11.00
CA ILE A 100 2.02 -3.29 12.42
C ILE A 100 1.03 -4.37 12.88
N ALA A 101 1.52 -5.32 13.67
CA ALA A 101 0.73 -6.32 14.36
C ALA A 101 0.87 -6.13 15.88
N ILE A 102 -0.26 -6.04 16.57
CA ILE A 102 -0.35 -6.01 18.03
C ILE A 102 -0.96 -7.34 18.47
N ILE A 103 -0.15 -8.19 19.09
CA ILE A 103 -0.51 -9.52 19.55
C ILE A 103 -1.03 -9.42 20.97
N THR A 104 -2.23 -9.94 21.26
CA THR A 104 -2.90 -9.88 22.57
C THR A 104 -3.50 -11.25 22.91
N ASP A 105 -3.88 -11.50 24.17
CA ASP A 105 -4.35 -12.83 24.60
C ASP A 105 -5.55 -13.39 23.80
N ASP A 106 -6.38 -12.51 23.21
CA ASP A 106 -7.57 -12.89 22.43
C ASP A 106 -7.43 -12.62 20.91
N GLY A 107 -6.23 -12.36 20.41
CA GLY A 107 -6.00 -12.25 18.96
C GLY A 107 -4.98 -11.20 18.54
N VAL A 108 -4.90 -10.99 17.23
CA VAL A 108 -4.06 -9.93 16.64
C VAL A 108 -4.94 -8.77 16.15
N VAL A 109 -4.55 -7.56 16.54
CA VAL A 109 -5.00 -6.30 15.89
C VAL A 109 -3.91 -5.88 14.91
N LEU A 110 -4.29 -5.56 13.68
CA LEU A 110 -3.39 -5.01 12.66
C LEU A 110 -3.61 -3.51 12.50
N PHE A 111 -2.55 -2.78 12.16
CA PHE A 111 -2.60 -1.37 11.77
C PHE A 111 -1.89 -1.22 10.42
N ASP A 112 -2.66 -0.74 9.43
CA ASP A 112 -2.37 -0.68 8.00
C ASP A 112 -2.09 -2.04 7.30
N ALA A 113 -2.35 -2.10 5.99
CA ALA A 113 -2.47 -3.38 5.26
C ALA A 113 -1.35 -3.66 4.25
N LEU A 114 -0.45 -2.70 4.01
CA LEU A 114 0.51 -2.66 2.88
C LEU A 114 -0.12 -2.50 1.50
N GLY A 115 0.74 -2.08 0.55
CA GLY A 115 0.32 -1.60 -0.78
C GLY A 115 -0.04 -2.65 -1.81
N THR A 116 0.03 -3.96 -1.48
CA THR A 116 -0.46 -5.03 -2.36
C THR A 116 -1.01 -6.21 -1.55
N PRO A 117 -1.99 -6.98 -2.07
CA PRO A 117 -2.41 -8.24 -1.46
C PRO A 117 -1.26 -9.24 -1.27
N SER A 118 -0.27 -9.20 -2.16
CA SER A 118 0.91 -10.08 -2.11
C SER A 118 1.79 -9.77 -0.89
N LEU A 119 2.02 -8.49 -0.59
CA LEU A 119 2.74 -8.05 0.61
C LEU A 119 1.95 -8.32 1.90
N ALA A 120 0.64 -8.06 1.89
CA ALA A 120 -0.24 -8.35 3.02
C ALA A 120 -0.23 -9.85 3.38
N TYR A 121 -0.16 -10.72 2.37
CA TYR A 121 -0.04 -12.16 2.57
C TYR A 121 1.35 -12.57 3.08
N LEU A 122 2.43 -11.95 2.60
CA LEU A 122 3.78 -12.17 3.14
C LEU A 122 3.90 -11.71 4.61
N PHE A 123 3.30 -10.56 4.95
CA PHE A 123 3.21 -10.06 6.32
C PHE A 123 2.40 -11.02 7.21
N TYR A 124 1.27 -11.56 6.72
CA TYR A 124 0.54 -12.62 7.41
C TYR A 124 1.40 -13.89 7.61
N GLN A 125 2.14 -14.34 6.60
CA GLN A 125 3.05 -15.48 6.71
C GLN A 125 4.12 -15.23 7.78
N LYS A 126 4.74 -14.05 7.79
CA LYS A 126 5.70 -13.63 8.84
C LYS A 126 5.06 -13.61 10.23
N LEU A 127 3.83 -13.14 10.36
CA LEU A 127 3.08 -13.16 11.61
C LEU A 127 2.76 -14.59 12.09
N ARG A 128 2.57 -15.56 11.18
CA ARG A 128 2.45 -16.99 11.51
C ARG A 128 3.76 -17.64 11.97
N GLU A 129 4.92 -17.00 11.79
CA GLU A 129 6.18 -17.46 12.37
C GLU A 129 6.27 -17.18 13.89
N VAL A 130 5.39 -16.31 14.43
CA VAL A 130 5.41 -15.88 15.85
C VAL A 130 4.09 -16.09 16.62
N THR A 131 2.92 -16.17 15.97
CA THR A 131 1.65 -16.50 16.65
C THR A 131 0.65 -17.22 15.75
N ASP A 132 -0.07 -18.19 16.31
CA ASP A 132 -1.20 -18.88 15.66
C ASP A 132 -2.56 -18.15 15.85
N GLN A 133 -2.62 -17.12 16.69
CA GLN A 133 -3.87 -16.47 17.08
C GLN A 133 -4.63 -15.82 15.91
N PRO A 134 -5.97 -15.73 15.96
CA PRO A 134 -6.77 -15.17 14.87
C PRO A 134 -6.54 -13.67 14.69
N ILE A 135 -6.59 -13.19 13.45
CA ILE A 135 -6.67 -11.76 13.16
C ILE A 135 -8.08 -11.30 13.52
N ARG A 136 -8.22 -10.42 14.50
CA ARG A 136 -9.53 -9.92 14.98
C ARG A 136 -9.97 -8.70 14.21
N LYS A 137 -9.05 -7.76 13.98
CA LYS A 137 -9.34 -6.42 13.48
C LYS A 137 -8.18 -5.92 12.63
N LEU A 138 -8.48 -5.26 11.52
CA LEU A 138 -7.55 -4.41 10.78
C LEU A 138 -8.02 -2.97 10.95
N ILE A 139 -7.16 -2.11 11.48
CA ILE A 139 -7.36 -0.67 11.59
C ILE A 139 -6.53 -0.01 10.49
N LEU A 140 -7.12 0.92 9.76
CA LEU A 140 -6.42 1.77 8.80
C LEU A 140 -6.08 3.10 9.45
N SER A 141 -4.90 3.64 9.19
CA SER A 141 -4.58 5.03 9.54
C SER A 141 -5.30 6.00 8.62
N HIS A 142 -5.37 5.69 7.32
CA HIS A 142 -6.00 6.52 6.28
C HIS A 142 -6.21 5.71 4.98
N TYR A 143 -6.62 6.35 3.88
CA TYR A 143 -7.07 5.67 2.66
C TYR A 143 -6.04 5.46 1.53
N HIS A 144 -4.78 5.88 1.68
CA HIS A 144 -3.84 5.84 0.55
C HIS A 144 -3.48 4.43 0.07
N ALA A 145 -3.22 4.34 -1.24
CA ALA A 145 -2.96 3.11 -2.00
C ALA A 145 -2.00 2.12 -1.33
N ASP A 146 -0.89 2.62 -0.80
CA ASP A 146 0.17 1.85 -0.15
C ASP A 146 -0.21 1.34 1.26
N HIS A 147 -1.36 1.71 1.79
CA HIS A 147 -1.89 1.23 3.08
C HIS A 147 -3.15 0.38 2.94
N ILE A 148 -3.89 0.48 1.81
CA ILE A 148 -5.22 -0.16 1.66
C ILE A 148 -5.31 -1.40 0.78
N TYR A 149 -4.45 -1.63 -0.22
CA TYR A 149 -4.70 -2.75 -1.15
C TYR A 149 -4.52 -4.14 -0.52
N GLY A 150 -3.81 -4.24 0.61
CA GLY A 150 -3.76 -5.46 1.42
C GLY A 150 -5.05 -5.85 2.14
N ILE A 151 -6.04 -4.95 2.30
CA ILE A 151 -7.24 -5.18 3.13
C ILE A 151 -7.95 -6.48 2.76
N GLN A 152 -8.04 -6.82 1.47
CA GLN A 152 -8.74 -8.02 1.01
C GLN A 152 -8.21 -9.32 1.63
N VAL A 153 -6.91 -9.40 1.94
CA VAL A 153 -6.31 -10.59 2.57
C VAL A 153 -6.92 -10.83 3.94
N PHE A 154 -6.97 -9.78 4.77
CA PHE A 154 -7.48 -9.86 6.14
C PHE A 154 -9.01 -9.89 6.20
N LYS A 155 -9.68 -9.25 5.23
CA LYS A 155 -11.14 -9.33 5.07
C LYS A 155 -11.59 -10.75 4.69
N ASP A 156 -10.90 -11.40 3.77
CA ASP A 156 -11.20 -12.77 3.35
C ASP A 156 -10.81 -13.81 4.42
N MET A 157 -10.01 -13.42 5.42
CA MET A 157 -9.78 -14.17 6.67
C MET A 157 -10.80 -13.89 7.78
N GLY A 158 -11.72 -12.93 7.59
CA GLY A 158 -12.81 -12.63 8.53
C GLY A 158 -12.50 -11.57 9.59
N ALA A 159 -11.46 -10.74 9.43
CA ALA A 159 -11.20 -9.62 10.33
C ALA A 159 -12.24 -8.48 10.16
N GLU A 160 -12.55 -7.78 11.25
CA GLU A 160 -13.31 -6.52 11.22
C GLU A 160 -12.42 -5.40 10.68
N ILE A 161 -12.86 -4.70 9.63
CA ILE A 161 -12.11 -3.61 9.00
C ILE A 161 -12.62 -2.27 9.53
N VAL A 162 -11.73 -1.51 10.16
CA VAL A 162 -12.02 -0.22 10.80
C VAL A 162 -11.20 0.89 10.14
N ALA A 163 -11.83 2.00 9.79
CA ALA A 163 -11.22 3.09 9.04
C ALA A 163 -11.63 4.47 9.60
N PRO A 164 -10.91 5.56 9.26
CA PRO A 164 -11.40 6.91 9.55
C PRO A 164 -12.61 7.24 8.66
N ALA A 165 -13.53 8.04 9.19
CA ALA A 165 -14.57 8.67 8.37
C ALA A 165 -13.93 9.54 7.26
N GLY A 166 -14.60 9.64 6.12
CA GLY A 166 -14.03 10.18 4.87
C GLY A 166 -13.43 9.09 3.95
N THR A 167 -12.98 7.96 4.50
CA THR A 167 -12.48 6.81 3.70
C THR A 167 -13.54 6.30 2.71
N GLU A 168 -14.81 6.32 3.11
CA GLU A 168 -15.96 5.95 2.29
C GLU A 168 -16.13 6.87 1.06
N VAL A 169 -15.73 8.14 1.16
CA VAL A 169 -15.80 9.11 0.06
C VAL A 169 -14.72 8.81 -0.97
N TYR A 170 -13.48 8.57 -0.52
CA TYR A 170 -12.39 8.16 -1.40
C TYR A 170 -12.71 6.82 -2.09
N LEU A 171 -13.06 5.78 -1.34
CA LEU A 171 -13.32 4.44 -1.88
C LEU A 171 -14.53 4.38 -2.84
N GLY A 172 -15.46 5.34 -2.74
CA GLY A 172 -16.59 5.51 -3.66
C GLY A 172 -16.29 6.34 -4.92
N SER A 173 -15.05 6.82 -5.11
CA SER A 173 -14.69 7.80 -6.15
C SER A 173 -14.02 7.19 -7.39
N ASP A 174 -14.16 7.89 -8.53
CA ASP A 174 -13.41 7.61 -9.76
C ASP A 174 -11.88 7.71 -9.54
N ALA A 175 -11.42 8.50 -8.56
CA ALA A 175 -10.01 8.62 -8.23
C ALA A 175 -9.43 7.35 -7.60
N ALA A 176 -10.18 6.66 -6.74
CA ALA A 176 -9.79 5.37 -6.18
C ALA A 176 -9.85 4.25 -7.24
N ALA A 177 -10.85 4.27 -8.11
CA ALA A 177 -10.95 3.34 -9.23
C ALA A 177 -9.78 3.51 -10.22
N GLY A 178 -9.49 4.75 -10.63
CA GLY A 178 -8.37 5.08 -11.51
C GLY A 178 -7.01 4.78 -10.90
N ARG A 179 -6.83 4.97 -9.58
CA ARG A 179 -5.59 4.58 -8.89
C ARG A 179 -5.41 3.07 -8.82
N LEU A 180 -6.48 2.30 -8.60
CA LEU A 180 -6.42 0.83 -8.64
C LEU A 180 -6.02 0.35 -10.04
N GLU A 181 -6.55 0.94 -11.11
CA GLU A 181 -6.18 0.59 -12.48
C GLU A 181 -4.73 0.97 -12.83
N GLU A 182 -4.26 2.16 -12.42
CA GLU A 182 -2.84 2.52 -12.53
C GLU A 182 -1.94 1.50 -11.82
N ARG A 183 -2.35 1.04 -10.63
CA ARG A 183 -1.58 0.08 -9.81
C ARG A 183 -1.63 -1.35 -10.36
N ARG A 184 -2.72 -1.76 -11.02
CA ARG A 184 -2.80 -3.02 -11.79
C ARG A 184 -1.79 -3.06 -12.94
N PHE A 185 -1.46 -1.90 -13.51
CA PHE A 185 -0.42 -1.78 -14.54
C PHE A 185 0.99 -1.64 -13.93
N SER A 186 1.18 -0.80 -12.91
CA SER A 186 2.51 -0.46 -12.38
C SER A 186 3.07 -1.43 -11.34
N LEU A 187 2.22 -2.27 -10.72
CA LEU A 187 2.60 -3.30 -9.74
C LEU A 187 2.16 -4.72 -10.16
N GLU A 188 2.01 -4.97 -11.46
CA GLU A 188 1.84 -6.33 -12.01
C GLU A 188 3.07 -7.19 -11.63
N PRO A 189 2.92 -8.43 -11.13
CA PRO A 189 1.71 -9.22 -10.94
C PRO A 189 1.06 -9.08 -9.53
N TRP A 190 1.62 -8.28 -8.64
CA TRP A 190 1.25 -8.21 -7.22
C TRP A 190 -0.05 -7.46 -6.93
N VAL A 191 -0.38 -6.48 -7.78
CA VAL A 191 -1.72 -5.89 -7.98
C VAL A 191 -2.17 -6.32 -9.37
N ASN A 192 -3.40 -6.81 -9.48
CA ASN A 192 -3.89 -7.48 -10.69
C ASN A 192 -5.43 -7.49 -10.75
N GLU A 193 -5.99 -8.24 -11.71
CA GLU A 193 -7.43 -8.41 -11.92
C GLU A 193 -8.22 -8.95 -10.71
N GLN A 194 -7.56 -9.62 -9.76
CA GLN A 194 -8.16 -10.12 -8.52
C GLN A 194 -7.97 -9.15 -7.33
N THR A 195 -7.27 -8.03 -7.55
CA THR A 195 -7.16 -6.93 -6.56
C THR A 195 -8.37 -6.02 -6.66
N ARG A 196 -8.96 -5.68 -5.51
CA ARG A 196 -10.22 -4.94 -5.39
C ARG A 196 -10.17 -3.90 -4.27
N LEU A 197 -10.91 -2.80 -4.42
CA LEU A 197 -11.25 -1.93 -3.29
C LEU A 197 -12.13 -2.72 -2.31
N VAL A 198 -11.93 -2.51 -1.01
CA VAL A 198 -12.72 -3.17 0.06
C VAL A 198 -13.25 -2.11 1.00
N SER A 199 -14.57 -2.00 1.10
CA SER A 199 -15.23 -1.11 2.06
C SER A 199 -14.98 -1.59 3.50
N PRO A 200 -14.56 -0.69 4.40
CA PRO A 200 -14.56 -0.94 5.85
C PRO A 200 -15.93 -1.35 6.39
N ASP A 201 -15.93 -2.16 7.46
CA ASP A 201 -17.14 -2.53 8.20
C ASP A 201 -17.62 -1.38 9.10
N ARG A 202 -16.69 -0.53 9.53
CA ARG A 202 -16.91 0.53 10.52
C ARG A 202 -16.00 1.72 10.25
N TYR A 203 -16.60 2.90 10.32
CA TYR A 203 -15.90 4.19 10.23
C TYR A 203 -15.85 4.83 11.62
N ILE A 204 -14.81 5.62 11.86
CA ILE A 204 -14.54 6.29 13.14
C ILE A 204 -14.44 7.79 12.90
N SER A 205 -15.23 8.58 13.61
CA SER A 205 -15.26 10.05 13.53
C SER A 205 -14.96 10.74 14.88
N GLU A 206 -14.57 9.98 15.89
CA GLU A 206 -14.24 10.47 17.24
C GLU A 206 -13.26 9.50 17.94
N THR A 207 -12.46 10.02 18.88
CA THR A 207 -11.47 9.21 19.61
C THR A 207 -12.14 8.08 20.39
N THR A 208 -11.85 6.85 19.97
CA THR A 208 -12.49 5.62 20.43
C THR A 208 -11.52 4.82 21.29
N LYS A 209 -11.96 4.32 22.45
CA LYS A 209 -11.21 3.35 23.25
C LYS A 209 -11.80 1.94 23.13
N PHE A 210 -10.94 0.93 23.11
CA PHE A 210 -11.33 -0.49 23.13
C PHE A 210 -10.25 -1.36 23.78
N GLU A 211 -10.60 -2.60 24.08
CA GLU A 211 -9.69 -3.59 24.68
C GLU A 211 -9.91 -4.95 24.00
N ILE A 212 -8.83 -5.67 23.71
CA ILE A 212 -8.87 -7.06 23.20
C ILE A 212 -7.75 -7.82 23.91
N GLY A 213 -8.07 -8.92 24.59
CA GLY A 213 -7.08 -9.78 25.26
C GLY A 213 -6.19 -9.02 26.24
N GLY A 214 -6.78 -8.21 27.13
CA GLY A 214 -6.08 -7.41 28.16
C GLY A 214 -5.34 -6.16 27.64
N VAL A 215 -5.04 -6.07 26.35
CA VAL A 215 -4.38 -4.90 25.76
C VAL A 215 -5.40 -3.81 25.47
N ARG A 216 -5.21 -2.65 26.09
CA ARG A 216 -6.05 -1.45 25.93
C ARG A 216 -5.52 -0.54 24.84
N PHE A 217 -6.42 -0.07 24.01
CA PHE A 217 -6.14 0.75 22.83
C PHE A 217 -6.91 2.07 22.89
N THR A 218 -6.25 3.16 22.52
CA THR A 218 -6.90 4.44 22.15
C THR A 218 -6.67 4.71 20.67
N LEU A 219 -7.74 4.75 19.90
CA LEU A 219 -7.74 5.09 18.48
C LEU A 219 -8.19 6.54 18.33
N ASN A 220 -7.26 7.45 18.03
CA ASN A 220 -7.53 8.89 17.90
C ASN A 220 -7.90 9.20 16.46
N TYR A 221 -9.10 9.76 16.24
CA TYR A 221 -9.49 10.36 14.96
C TYR A 221 -9.02 11.82 14.92
N LEU A 222 -8.38 12.20 13.82
CA LEU A 222 -7.72 13.50 13.67
C LEU A 222 -8.44 14.44 12.69
N GLY A 223 -9.42 13.94 11.95
CA GLY A 223 -9.99 14.67 10.81
C GLY A 223 -9.03 14.70 9.62
N ALA A 224 -9.12 15.73 8.79
CA ALA A 224 -8.30 15.88 7.59
C ALA A 224 -6.93 16.49 7.92
N ALA A 225 -5.85 15.75 7.69
CA ALA A 225 -4.47 16.23 7.90
C ALA A 225 -3.55 15.79 6.75
N HIS A 226 -3.19 14.51 6.69
CA HIS A 226 -2.45 13.89 5.58
C HIS A 226 -3.37 13.48 4.43
N SER A 227 -4.63 13.15 4.74
CA SER A 227 -5.72 12.88 3.81
C SER A 227 -7.00 13.59 4.24
N ASP A 228 -8.17 13.30 3.66
CA ASP A 228 -9.47 13.81 4.15
C ASP A 228 -9.87 13.26 5.54
N GLY A 229 -9.23 12.18 6.02
CA GLY A 229 -9.56 11.55 7.28
C GLY A 229 -8.46 10.61 7.77
N ASP A 230 -7.81 10.98 8.87
CA ASP A 230 -6.65 10.27 9.41
C ASP A 230 -6.86 9.80 10.86
N MET A 231 -6.15 8.73 11.24
CA MET A 231 -6.17 8.12 12.58
C MET A 231 -4.78 7.69 13.07
N THR A 232 -4.63 7.69 14.40
CA THR A 232 -3.48 7.10 15.10
C THR A 232 -3.93 6.09 16.15
N LEU A 233 -3.19 4.99 16.32
CA LEU A 233 -3.47 3.98 17.32
C LEU A 233 -2.41 4.02 18.43
N TYR A 234 -2.85 4.27 19.66
CA TYR A 234 -2.00 4.23 20.85
C TYR A 234 -2.26 2.94 21.64
N VAL A 235 -1.21 2.14 21.82
CA VAL A 235 -1.21 0.90 22.60
C VAL A 235 -0.84 1.25 24.04
N GLU A 236 -1.84 1.27 24.94
CA GLU A 236 -1.69 1.90 26.26
C GLU A 236 -0.68 1.23 27.20
N PRO A 237 -0.59 -0.12 27.31
CA PRO A 237 0.38 -0.77 28.20
C PRO A 237 1.83 -0.52 27.78
N ASP A 238 2.11 -0.70 26.49
CA ASP A 238 3.42 -0.56 25.87
C ASP A 238 3.87 0.91 25.74
N ARG A 239 2.91 1.86 25.78
CA ARG A 239 3.09 3.28 25.46
C ARG A 239 3.64 3.52 24.05
N VAL A 240 3.18 2.72 23.08
CA VAL A 240 3.61 2.82 21.68
C VAL A 240 2.54 3.54 20.86
N LEU A 241 2.94 4.56 20.11
CA LEU A 241 2.06 5.27 19.17
C LEU A 241 2.33 4.80 17.73
N LEU A 242 1.28 4.38 17.04
CA LEU A 242 1.28 4.12 15.61
C LEU A 242 0.65 5.35 14.94
N SER A 243 1.46 6.16 14.25
CA SER A 243 1.01 7.47 13.75
C SER A 243 0.39 7.42 12.36
N GLY A 244 0.53 6.30 11.63
CA GLY A 244 0.35 6.31 10.18
C GLY A 244 1.20 7.42 9.54
N ASP A 245 0.68 7.99 8.47
CA ASP A 245 1.38 9.02 7.68
C ASP A 245 1.22 10.44 8.26
N ILE A 246 0.75 10.58 9.50
CA ILE A 246 0.81 11.87 10.24
C ILE A 246 2.26 12.24 10.57
N ILE A 247 3.15 11.26 10.76
CA ILE A 247 4.59 11.46 11.00
C ILE A 247 5.37 10.52 10.08
N PHE A 248 6.38 11.07 9.41
CA PHE A 248 7.31 10.37 8.54
C PHE A 248 8.72 10.38 9.14
N GLU A 249 9.49 9.31 8.96
CA GLU A 249 10.89 9.24 9.40
C GLU A 249 11.80 8.75 8.25
N GLY A 250 12.85 9.52 7.94
CA GLY A 250 13.86 9.14 6.94
C GLY A 250 13.41 9.24 5.47
N ARG A 251 12.38 10.02 5.17
CA ARG A 251 11.94 10.42 3.81
C ARG A 251 11.20 11.75 3.87
N VAL A 252 10.99 12.42 2.74
CA VAL A 252 9.96 13.49 2.69
C VAL A 252 8.56 12.88 2.77
N PRO A 253 7.59 13.55 3.43
CA PRO A 253 6.19 13.17 3.39
C PRO A 253 5.60 13.37 1.98
N TYR A 254 4.45 12.77 1.75
CA TYR A 254 3.58 13.11 0.61
C TYR A 254 2.52 14.13 1.08
N LEU A 255 2.37 15.24 0.35
CA LEU A 255 1.38 16.29 0.66
C LEU A 255 0.27 16.38 -0.41
N GLY A 256 0.19 15.39 -1.31
CA GLY A 256 -0.52 15.53 -2.58
C GLY A 256 -2.05 15.51 -2.50
N ASP A 257 -2.61 15.14 -1.35
CA ASP A 257 -4.04 15.07 -1.04
C ASP A 257 -4.31 15.61 0.40
N ALA A 258 -3.42 16.50 0.91
CA ALA A 258 -3.26 16.78 2.34
C ALA A 258 -3.68 18.20 2.78
N ASN A 259 -4.40 18.33 3.90
CA ASN A 259 -4.70 19.61 4.52
C ASN A 259 -3.54 20.10 5.40
N THR A 260 -2.51 20.68 4.77
CA THR A 260 -1.26 21.07 5.46
C THR A 260 -1.45 22.03 6.63
N ARG A 261 -2.49 22.89 6.60
CA ARG A 261 -2.81 23.78 7.71
C ARG A 261 -3.31 23.02 8.94
N GLN A 262 -4.27 22.11 8.76
CA GLN A 262 -4.78 21.27 9.86
C GLN A 262 -3.72 20.28 10.34
N TRP A 263 -2.94 19.68 9.43
CA TRP A 263 -1.85 18.77 9.79
C TRP A 263 -0.77 19.43 10.65
N LEU A 264 -0.38 20.69 10.36
CA LEU A 264 0.55 21.43 11.23
C LEU A 264 -0.03 21.65 12.64
N ALA A 265 -1.32 22.02 12.76
CA ALA A 265 -1.97 22.18 14.06
C ALA A 265 -2.11 20.84 14.81
N THR A 266 -2.37 19.75 14.10
CA THR A 266 -2.37 18.38 14.66
C THR A 266 -1.00 18.00 15.19
N LEU A 267 0.08 18.28 14.45
CA LEU A 267 1.46 18.03 14.89
C LEU A 267 1.84 18.88 16.10
N GLU A 268 1.41 20.14 16.17
CA GLU A 268 1.62 21.01 17.33
C GLU A 268 0.90 20.49 18.60
N ALA A 269 -0.28 19.87 18.43
CA ALA A 269 -1.06 19.30 19.53
C ALA A 269 -0.59 17.90 20.00
N MET A 270 0.39 17.27 19.34
CA MET A 270 0.81 15.90 19.63
C MET A 270 1.88 15.80 20.73
N GLU A 271 1.46 15.43 21.94
CA GLU A 271 2.33 15.14 23.07
C GLU A 271 3.07 13.79 22.93
N THR A 272 4.33 13.83 22.51
CA THR A 272 5.19 12.64 22.36
C THR A 272 6.07 12.33 23.58
N SER A 273 6.01 13.17 24.61
CA SER A 273 6.89 13.16 25.78
C SER A 273 6.81 11.91 26.68
N SER A 274 5.70 11.18 26.62
CA SER A 274 5.41 10.00 27.46
C SER A 274 5.52 8.65 26.74
N LEU A 275 5.83 8.65 25.44
CA LEU A 275 5.90 7.44 24.61
C LEU A 275 7.12 6.56 24.98
N ALA A 276 7.00 5.25 24.76
CA ALA A 276 8.14 4.32 24.75
C ALA A 276 8.76 4.21 23.35
N ALA A 277 7.92 4.21 22.32
CA ALA A 277 8.31 4.24 20.91
C ALA A 277 7.21 4.88 20.06
N LEU A 278 7.57 5.30 18.85
CA LEU A 278 6.64 5.74 17.81
C LEU A 278 6.94 4.96 16.52
N ILE A 279 5.92 4.40 15.88
CA ILE A 279 6.04 3.72 14.59
C ILE A 279 5.31 4.59 13.55
N PRO A 280 6.03 5.19 12.59
CA PRO A 280 5.43 5.94 11.49
C PRO A 280 4.78 4.98 10.47
N GLY A 281 3.91 5.50 9.61
CA GLY A 281 3.41 4.75 8.45
C GLY A 281 4.49 4.53 7.37
N HIS A 282 5.55 5.36 7.35
CA HIS A 282 6.77 5.12 6.56
C HIS A 282 8.04 5.38 7.37
N GLY A 283 9.00 4.45 7.27
CA GLY A 283 10.33 4.61 7.85
C GLY A 283 10.61 3.67 9.04
N PRO A 284 11.76 3.79 9.70
CA PRO A 284 12.01 3.05 10.94
C PRO A 284 11.11 3.56 12.07
N ALA A 285 10.83 2.71 13.06
CA ALA A 285 10.34 3.16 14.35
C ALA A 285 11.33 4.20 14.94
N ALA A 286 10.80 5.30 15.46
CA ALA A 286 11.59 6.46 15.85
C ALA A 286 12.15 6.32 17.27
N ASP A 287 13.47 6.18 17.38
CA ASP A 287 14.21 6.19 18.67
C ASP A 287 14.06 7.52 19.44
N ASN A 288 13.60 8.58 18.76
CA ASN A 288 13.22 9.86 19.36
C ASN A 288 11.94 10.38 18.67
N PRO A 289 10.76 10.09 19.22
CA PRO A 289 9.47 10.50 18.66
C PRO A 289 9.33 12.01 18.44
N ASN A 290 9.89 12.83 19.34
CA ASN A 290 9.86 14.29 19.24
C ASN A 290 10.71 14.80 18.06
N ARG A 291 11.83 14.12 17.74
CA ARG A 291 12.63 14.42 16.53
C ARG A 291 11.85 14.10 15.25
N ALA A 292 11.17 12.94 15.18
CA ALA A 292 10.41 12.54 14.00
C ALA A 292 9.21 13.48 13.72
N LEU A 293 8.47 13.82 14.78
CA LEU A 293 7.40 14.83 14.74
C LEU A 293 7.92 16.17 14.22
N LYS A 294 9.02 16.66 14.79
CA LYS A 294 9.62 17.95 14.37
C LYS A 294 10.19 17.94 12.96
N ALA A 295 10.78 16.83 12.50
CA ALA A 295 11.24 16.70 11.12
C ALA A 295 10.07 16.78 10.12
N THR A 296 8.96 16.11 10.42
CA THR A 296 7.73 16.19 9.61
C THR A 296 7.17 17.62 9.61
N SER A 297 6.98 18.21 10.80
CA SER A 297 6.46 19.57 10.98
C SER A 297 7.33 20.64 10.29
N HIS A 298 8.65 20.52 10.36
CA HIS A 298 9.59 21.44 9.74
C HIS A 298 9.50 21.44 8.21
N TYR A 299 9.45 20.26 7.57
CA TYR A 299 9.24 20.19 6.12
C TYR A 299 7.89 20.79 5.70
N LEU A 300 6.79 20.47 6.41
CA LEU A 300 5.48 21.07 6.13
C LEU A 300 5.52 22.60 6.26
N ALA A 301 6.09 23.12 7.35
CA ALA A 301 6.19 24.55 7.60
C ALA A 301 7.07 25.26 6.57
N PHE A 302 8.19 24.66 6.14
CA PHE A 302 9.06 25.19 5.10
C PHE A 302 8.32 25.30 3.75
N VAL A 303 7.75 24.19 3.26
CA VAL A 303 7.04 24.17 1.97
C VAL A 303 5.85 25.13 2.01
N ARG A 304 5.06 25.12 3.09
CA ARG A 304 3.89 25.99 3.24
C ARG A 304 4.28 27.47 3.34
N GLY A 305 5.36 27.81 4.04
CA GLY A 305 5.87 29.19 4.07
C GLY A 305 6.29 29.66 2.68
N LYS A 306 7.11 28.88 1.97
CA LYS A 306 7.56 29.24 0.62
C LYS A 306 6.44 29.40 -0.41
N MET A 307 5.40 28.58 -0.31
CA MET A 307 4.23 28.70 -1.20
C MET A 307 3.26 29.80 -0.75
N TYR A 308 3.24 30.16 0.54
CA TYR A 308 2.49 31.32 1.03
C TYR A 308 3.07 32.63 0.50
N ASP A 309 4.39 32.83 0.64
CA ASP A 309 5.09 34.00 0.12
C ASP A 309 4.79 34.18 -1.38
N ALA A 310 4.80 33.08 -2.15
CA ALA A 310 4.54 33.08 -3.59
C ALA A 310 3.11 33.48 -3.96
N VAL A 311 2.10 32.95 -3.27
CA VAL A 311 0.69 33.29 -3.53
C VAL A 311 0.38 34.72 -3.10
N GLU A 312 0.94 35.20 -1.98
CA GLU A 312 0.75 36.58 -1.50
C GLU A 312 1.35 37.62 -2.48
N ASN A 313 2.46 37.30 -3.14
CA ASN A 313 3.08 38.14 -4.17
C ASN A 313 2.49 37.97 -5.58
N MET A 314 1.69 36.92 -5.83
CA MET A 314 1.23 36.48 -7.15
C MET A 314 2.36 36.00 -8.09
N ASP A 315 3.41 35.38 -7.53
CA ASP A 315 4.56 34.85 -8.26
C ASP A 315 4.23 33.53 -9.01
N ASP A 316 4.88 33.27 -10.16
CA ASP A 316 4.73 32.00 -10.88
C ASP A 316 5.35 30.84 -10.09
N PHE A 317 4.58 29.76 -9.92
CA PHE A 317 5.00 28.57 -9.17
C PHE A 317 6.34 27.98 -9.66
N ASN A 318 6.62 27.97 -10.96
CA ASN A 318 7.82 27.34 -11.50
C ASN A 318 9.05 28.22 -11.23
N GLU A 319 8.93 29.53 -11.44
CA GLU A 319 10.00 30.48 -11.11
C GLU A 319 10.31 30.47 -9.61
N VAL A 320 9.31 30.37 -8.74
CA VAL A 320 9.56 30.21 -7.29
C VAL A 320 10.19 28.85 -6.99
N TYR A 321 9.63 27.75 -7.51
CA TYR A 321 10.11 26.40 -7.20
C TYR A 321 11.58 26.18 -7.56
N ASP A 322 11.98 26.65 -8.74
CA ASP A 322 13.33 26.50 -9.28
C ASP A 322 14.35 27.44 -8.58
N ASN A 323 13.89 28.46 -7.85
CA ASN A 323 14.73 29.39 -7.07
C ASN A 323 14.77 29.10 -5.55
N ILE A 324 14.03 28.12 -5.03
CA ILE A 324 14.11 27.73 -3.62
C ILE A 324 15.40 26.93 -3.35
N ASP A 325 16.11 27.30 -2.28
CA ASP A 325 17.17 26.46 -1.71
C ASP A 325 16.54 25.21 -1.07
N TRP A 326 16.70 24.06 -1.72
CA TRP A 326 16.20 22.76 -1.29
C TRP A 326 17.25 21.92 -0.53
N SER A 327 18.45 22.46 -0.27
CA SER A 327 19.62 21.69 0.19
C SER A 327 19.43 20.93 1.51
N GLU A 328 18.50 21.37 2.37
CA GLU A 328 18.12 20.65 3.60
C GLU A 328 17.34 19.34 3.32
N PHE A 329 16.60 19.28 2.21
CA PHE A 329 15.63 18.21 1.92
C PHE A 329 15.97 17.39 0.66
N GLU A 330 16.75 17.92 -0.27
CA GLU A 330 17.05 17.28 -1.57
C GLU A 330 17.66 15.87 -1.44
N GLN A 331 18.44 15.64 -0.37
CA GLN A 331 19.12 14.38 -0.09
C GLN A 331 18.22 13.36 0.63
N LEU A 332 16.98 13.71 0.96
CA LEU A 332 16.03 12.80 1.62
C LEU A 332 15.36 11.85 0.61
N PRO A 333 15.17 10.57 0.96
CA PRO A 333 14.42 9.64 0.13
C PRO A 333 13.04 10.17 -0.30
N ALA A 334 12.68 9.85 -1.54
CA ALA A 334 11.49 10.31 -2.25
C ALA A 334 11.41 11.83 -2.56
N PHE A 335 12.42 12.64 -2.27
CA PHE A 335 12.42 14.07 -2.62
C PHE A 335 12.14 14.31 -4.12
N GLU A 336 12.95 13.73 -5.01
CA GLU A 336 12.80 13.82 -6.47
C GLU A 336 11.40 13.41 -6.96
N ALA A 337 10.80 12.38 -6.34
CA ALA A 337 9.52 11.82 -6.74
C ALA A 337 8.30 12.59 -6.19
N ALA A 338 8.47 13.37 -5.12
CA ALA A 338 7.36 13.99 -4.38
C ALA A 338 7.46 15.51 -4.25
N ASN A 339 8.64 16.09 -4.04
CA ASN A 339 8.78 17.47 -3.56
C ASN A 339 8.15 18.52 -4.50
N ARG A 340 8.34 18.39 -5.82
CA ARG A 340 7.71 19.31 -6.79
C ARG A 340 6.19 19.22 -6.79
N ARG A 341 5.64 18.02 -6.61
CA ARG A 341 4.19 17.81 -6.48
C ARG A 341 3.67 18.35 -5.14
N ASN A 342 4.39 18.10 -4.06
CA ASN A 342 4.08 18.61 -2.72
C ASN A 342 3.98 20.14 -2.73
N ALA A 343 5.02 20.83 -3.23
CA ALA A 343 5.03 22.29 -3.36
C ALA A 343 3.86 22.79 -4.23
N TYR A 344 3.61 22.18 -5.39
CA TYR A 344 2.52 22.61 -6.27
C TYR A 344 1.13 22.44 -5.64
N GLN A 345 0.87 21.33 -4.95
CA GLN A 345 -0.42 21.14 -4.27
C GLN A 345 -0.59 22.08 -3.08
N VAL A 346 0.50 22.44 -2.39
CA VAL A 346 0.46 23.44 -1.30
C VAL A 346 0.25 24.86 -1.85
N TYR A 347 0.81 25.22 -3.01
CA TYR A 347 0.49 26.47 -3.70
C TYR A 347 -1.01 26.58 -4.02
N LEU A 348 -1.57 25.58 -4.73
CA LEU A 348 -3.01 25.53 -5.06
C LEU A 348 -3.90 25.55 -3.79
N SER A 349 -3.46 24.88 -2.72
CA SER A 349 -4.17 24.89 -1.43
C SER A 349 -4.19 26.27 -0.79
N ILE A 350 -3.14 27.08 -0.95
CA ILE A 350 -3.08 28.44 -0.40
C ILE A 350 -3.88 29.42 -1.27
N GLU A 351 -3.88 29.28 -2.60
CA GLU A 351 -4.79 30.05 -3.46
C GLU A 351 -6.26 29.85 -3.05
N ASP A 352 -6.67 28.60 -2.83
CA ASP A 352 -8.01 28.25 -2.34
C ASP A 352 -8.30 28.79 -0.93
N GLU A 353 -7.30 28.83 -0.05
CA GLU A 353 -7.44 29.46 1.28
C GLU A 353 -7.58 30.99 1.20
N PHE A 354 -6.91 31.68 0.26
CA PHE A 354 -7.08 33.12 0.03
C PHE A 354 -8.47 33.43 -0.54
N LEU A 355 -8.90 32.69 -1.58
CA LEU A 355 -10.21 32.84 -2.22
C LEU A 355 -11.42 32.55 -1.30
N LYS A 356 -11.18 31.95 -0.12
CA LYS A 356 -12.20 31.68 0.91
C LYS A 356 -12.21 32.68 2.07
N GLN A 357 -11.40 33.75 1.98
CA GLN A 357 -11.34 34.84 2.97
C GLN A 357 -11.98 36.15 2.48
N GLU A 358 -12.40 36.22 1.21
CA GLU A 358 -13.21 37.30 0.61
C GLU A 358 -14.72 37.01 0.64
#